data_AF-A0AAF0UIE4-F1
#
_entry.id   AF-A0AAF0UIE4-F1
#
_cell.length_a   1.000
_cell.length_b   1.000
_cell.length_c   1.000
_cell.angle_alpha   90.00
_cell.angle_beta   90.00
_cell.angle_gamma   90.00
#
_symmetry.space_group_name_H-M   'P 1'
#
loop_
_entity.id
_entity.type
_entity.pdbx_description
1 polymer ?
#
loop_
_entity_poly.entity_id
_entity_poly.type
_entity_poly.pdbx_seq_one_letter_code
_entity_poly.pdbx_strand_id
1 'polypeptide(L)'
;MKRILMMSFGSKWKESKHEAKTIGYDPHKIDIERLAHCPDRVEENQWSSLVHYWSSKEAKKQMNDLVEVYLELNVPGSAPNHVYSQAEKRDFDTRVEMEVQKATSAMKIEMTEKMYEAKKEMEAMDKKLLEAKEEAKENNEVMERKLSEAKMDMEEITADKVKEGIQHM
;
A
#
# COMPACT_ATOMS: atom_id res chain seq x y z
N MET A 1 -6.83 0.67 -28.72
CA MET A 1 -6.37 -0.50 -27.94
C MET A 1 -6.86 -0.53 -26.48
N LYS A 2 -6.77 0.55 -25.69
CA LYS A 2 -7.22 0.55 -24.26
C LYS A 2 -8.69 0.14 -24.03
N ARG A 3 -9.62 0.52 -24.92
CA ARG A 3 -11.06 0.17 -24.82
C ARG A 3 -11.35 -1.34 -24.92
N ILE A 4 -10.64 -2.06 -25.79
CA ILE A 4 -10.86 -3.50 -26.02
C ILE A 4 -10.41 -4.31 -24.80
N LEU A 5 -9.30 -3.89 -24.16
CA LEU A 5 -8.83 -4.48 -22.90
C LEU A 5 -9.88 -4.32 -21.78
N MET A 6 -10.43 -3.12 -21.57
CA MET A 6 -11.48 -2.90 -20.55
C MET A 6 -12.75 -3.75 -20.78
N MET A 7 -13.17 -3.95 -22.04
CA MET A 7 -14.33 -4.80 -22.35
C MET A 7 -14.10 -6.28 -22.02
N SER A 8 -12.86 -6.76 -22.15
CA SER A 8 -12.51 -8.14 -21.82
C SER A 8 -12.55 -8.43 -20.31
N PHE A 9 -12.20 -7.43 -19.47
CA PHE A 9 -12.32 -7.55 -18.01
C PHE A 9 -13.78 -7.61 -17.54
N GLY A 10 -14.66 -6.82 -18.16
CA GLY A 10 -16.09 -6.84 -17.83
C GLY A 10 -16.76 -8.17 -18.16
N SER A 11 -16.37 -8.81 -19.28
CA SER A 11 -16.91 -10.12 -19.68
C SER A 11 -16.38 -11.23 -18.78
N LYS A 12 -15.06 -11.23 -18.50
CA LYS A 12 -14.43 -12.15 -17.53
C LYS A 12 -15.02 -12.03 -16.13
N TRP A 13 -15.36 -10.81 -15.69
CA TRP A 13 -16.00 -10.58 -14.40
C TRP A 13 -17.44 -11.12 -14.36
N LYS A 14 -18.22 -10.95 -15.44
CA LYS A 14 -19.55 -11.55 -15.53
C LYS A 14 -19.49 -13.07 -15.46
N GLU A 15 -18.53 -13.67 -16.15
CA GLU A 15 -18.31 -15.12 -16.18
C GLU A 15 -17.83 -15.64 -14.82
N SER A 16 -16.89 -14.94 -14.17
CA SER A 16 -16.45 -15.24 -12.80
C SER A 16 -17.58 -15.09 -11.77
N LYS A 17 -18.45 -14.08 -11.90
CA LYS A 17 -19.66 -13.95 -11.07
C LYS A 17 -20.64 -15.10 -11.30
N HIS A 18 -20.84 -15.49 -12.56
CA HIS A 18 -21.70 -16.62 -12.90
C HIS A 18 -21.15 -17.93 -12.31
N GLU A 19 -19.84 -18.15 -12.44
CA GLU A 19 -19.11 -19.28 -11.88
C GLU A 19 -19.19 -19.31 -10.35
N ALA A 20 -18.96 -18.17 -9.68
CA ALA A 20 -19.09 -18.08 -8.23
C ALA A 20 -20.52 -18.34 -7.73
N LYS A 21 -21.54 -17.86 -8.47
CA LYS A 21 -22.95 -18.14 -8.16
C LYS A 21 -23.29 -19.60 -8.38
N THR A 22 -22.81 -20.21 -9.47
CA THR A 22 -23.04 -21.64 -9.74
C THR A 22 -22.33 -22.55 -8.74
N ILE A 23 -21.17 -22.16 -8.22
CA ILE A 23 -20.44 -22.89 -7.18
C ILE A 23 -21.09 -22.71 -5.79
N GLY A 24 -21.67 -21.54 -5.49
CA GLY A 24 -22.09 -21.17 -4.13
C GLY A 24 -23.53 -21.48 -3.74
N TYR A 25 -24.47 -21.62 -4.68
CA TYR A 25 -25.89 -21.77 -4.33
C TYR A 25 -26.32 -23.21 -3.98
N ASP A 26 -25.56 -24.22 -4.39
CA ASP A 26 -25.89 -25.62 -4.07
C ASP A 26 -24.61 -26.47 -3.96
N PRO A 27 -23.88 -26.36 -2.84
CA PRO A 27 -22.62 -27.07 -2.64
C PRO A 27 -22.79 -28.60 -2.59
N HIS A 28 -24.03 -29.09 -2.49
CA HIS A 28 -24.34 -30.49 -2.28
C HIS A 28 -25.18 -31.02 -3.46
N LYS A 29 -24.58 -31.93 -4.22
CA LYS A 29 -25.22 -32.50 -5.42
C LYS A 29 -26.27 -33.56 -5.09
N ILE A 30 -26.23 -34.11 -3.87
CA ILE A 30 -27.11 -35.17 -3.40
C ILE A 30 -27.81 -34.79 -2.10
N ASP A 31 -29.04 -35.25 -1.92
CA ASP A 31 -29.86 -34.93 -0.74
C ASP A 31 -29.24 -35.42 0.57
N ILE A 32 -28.46 -36.50 0.53
CA ILE A 32 -27.76 -37.05 1.69
C ILE A 32 -26.74 -36.05 2.24
N GLU A 33 -25.99 -35.39 1.36
CA GLU A 33 -25.03 -34.36 1.75
C GLU A 33 -25.73 -33.09 2.26
N ARG A 34 -26.88 -32.71 1.67
CA ARG A 34 -27.70 -31.59 2.15
C ARG A 34 -28.23 -31.85 3.56
N LEU A 35 -28.75 -33.05 3.81
CA LEU A 35 -29.28 -33.44 5.11
C LEU A 35 -28.21 -33.37 6.21
N ALA A 36 -26.96 -33.73 5.89
CA ALA A 36 -25.84 -33.65 6.83
C ALA A 36 -25.40 -32.21 7.17
N HIS A 37 -25.77 -31.22 6.37
CA HIS A 37 -25.40 -29.81 6.54
C HIS A 37 -26.62 -28.97 6.92
N CYS A 38 -27.26 -29.32 8.03
CA CYS A 38 -28.36 -28.53 8.60
C CYS A 38 -27.83 -27.15 9.05
N PRO A 39 -28.38 -26.04 8.54
CA PRO A 39 -28.01 -24.71 9.04
C PRO A 39 -28.48 -24.52 10.48
N ASP A 40 -27.66 -23.89 11.34
CA ASP A 40 -27.97 -23.64 12.76
C ASP A 40 -29.30 -22.89 13.01
N ARG A 41 -29.83 -22.22 11.99
CA ARG A 41 -31.09 -21.45 12.07
C ARG A 41 -32.35 -22.29 11.84
N VAL A 42 -32.20 -23.53 11.37
CA VAL A 42 -33.31 -24.41 11.01
C VAL A 42 -33.34 -25.56 12.01
N GLU A 43 -34.52 -25.79 12.59
CA GLU A 43 -34.74 -26.94 13.47
C GLU A 43 -34.58 -28.25 12.69
N GLU A 44 -33.85 -29.21 13.26
CA GLU A 44 -33.46 -30.46 12.58
C GLU A 44 -34.67 -31.29 12.12
N ASN A 45 -35.77 -31.25 12.87
CA ASN A 45 -37.03 -31.89 12.54
C ASN A 45 -37.73 -31.29 11.30
N GLN A 46 -37.47 -30.02 10.99
CA GLN A 46 -37.99 -29.32 9.81
C GLN A 46 -37.05 -29.44 8.61
N TRP A 47 -35.74 -29.55 8.86
CA TRP A 47 -34.72 -29.58 7.82
C TRP A 47 -34.92 -30.72 6.83
N SER A 48 -35.21 -31.93 7.32
CA SER A 48 -35.44 -33.10 6.46
C SER A 48 -36.62 -32.92 5.51
N SER A 49 -37.74 -32.42 6.05
CA SER A 49 -38.96 -32.13 5.28
C SER A 49 -38.71 -31.07 4.21
N LEU A 50 -37.90 -30.06 4.55
CA LEU A 50 -37.51 -29.01 3.63
C LEU A 50 -36.65 -29.58 2.50
N VAL A 51 -35.56 -30.30 2.80
CA VAL A 51 -34.70 -30.91 1.76
C VAL A 51 -35.51 -31.79 0.82
N HIS A 52 -36.41 -32.63 1.34
CA HIS A 52 -37.31 -33.45 0.50
C HIS A 52 -38.27 -32.63 -0.37
N TYR A 53 -38.86 -31.57 0.18
CA TYR A 53 -39.75 -30.68 -0.56
C TYR A 53 -39.01 -29.97 -1.71
N TRP A 54 -37.85 -29.38 -1.46
CA TRP A 54 -37.07 -28.66 -2.48
C TRP A 54 -36.49 -29.61 -3.54
N SER A 55 -36.23 -30.87 -3.18
CA SER A 55 -35.80 -31.90 -4.14
C SER A 55 -36.96 -32.52 -4.92
N SER A 56 -38.22 -32.26 -4.54
CA SER A 56 -39.42 -32.69 -5.25
C SER A 56 -39.49 -32.10 -6.66
N LYS A 57 -40.12 -32.86 -7.56
CA LYS A 57 -40.39 -32.42 -8.93
C LYS A 57 -41.29 -31.19 -8.96
N GLU A 58 -42.19 -31.06 -7.98
CA GLU A 58 -43.14 -29.96 -7.91
C GLU A 58 -42.45 -28.64 -7.55
N ALA A 59 -41.59 -28.61 -6.54
CA ALA A 59 -40.82 -27.43 -6.18
C ALA A 59 -39.86 -27.01 -7.31
N LYS A 60 -39.21 -27.98 -7.97
CA LYS A 60 -38.37 -27.71 -9.15
C LYS A 60 -39.18 -27.13 -10.32
N LYS A 61 -40.40 -27.64 -10.54
CA LYS A 61 -41.30 -27.09 -11.56
C LYS A 61 -41.72 -25.66 -11.23
N GLN A 62 -42.14 -25.39 -9.99
CA GLN A 62 -42.48 -24.04 -9.54
C GLN A 62 -41.31 -23.06 -9.71
N MET A 63 -40.08 -23.49 -9.43
CA MET A 63 -38.90 -22.67 -9.64
C MET A 63 -38.64 -22.41 -11.13
N ASN A 64 -38.81 -23.41 -12.00
CA ASN A 64 -38.68 -23.26 -13.44
C ASN A 64 -39.78 -22.37 -14.04
N ASP A 65 -41.03 -22.54 -13.61
CA ASP A 65 -42.17 -21.73 -14.03
C ASP A 65 -41.96 -20.25 -13.62
N LEU A 66 -41.41 -20.00 -12.41
CA LEU A 66 -41.00 -18.65 -11.99
C LEU A 66 -39.85 -18.10 -12.84
N VAL A 67 -38.86 -18.92 -13.19
CA VAL A 67 -37.77 -18.52 -14.08
C VAL A 67 -38.30 -18.15 -15.46
N GLU A 68 -39.24 -18.91 -16.01
CA GLU A 68 -39.89 -18.61 -17.29
C GLU A 68 -40.66 -17.28 -17.23
N VAL A 69 -41.47 -17.05 -16.19
CA VAL A 69 -42.19 -15.77 -15.99
C VAL A 69 -41.21 -14.59 -15.84
N TYR A 70 -40.10 -14.77 -15.13
CA TYR A 70 -39.06 -13.74 -15.01
C TYR A 70 -38.28 -13.51 -16.30
N LEU A 71 -38.16 -14.52 -17.18
CA LEU A 71 -37.60 -14.39 -18.52
C LEU A 71 -38.55 -13.66 -19.47
N GLU A 72 -39.86 -13.90 -19.39
CA GLU A 72 -40.87 -13.20 -20.20
C GLU A 72 -40.98 -11.71 -19.84
N LEU A 73 -40.74 -11.35 -18.58
CA LEU A 73 -40.63 -9.95 -18.15
C LEU A 73 -39.30 -9.29 -18.55
N ASN A 74 -38.31 -10.07 -19.00
CA ASN A 74 -37.05 -9.55 -19.50
C ASN A 74 -37.17 -9.22 -20.99
N VAL A 75 -37.39 -7.94 -21.29
CA VAL A 75 -37.14 -7.37 -22.63
C VAL A 75 -35.73 -7.78 -23.11
N PRO A 76 -35.54 -8.25 -24.35
CA PRO A 76 -34.23 -8.70 -24.83
C PRO A 76 -33.21 -7.58 -24.70
N GLY A 77 -32.24 -7.75 -23.80
CA GLY A 77 -31.22 -6.74 -23.46
C GLY A 77 -31.21 -6.28 -22.00
N SER A 78 -32.23 -6.63 -21.20
CA SER A 78 -32.23 -6.38 -19.75
C SER A 78 -31.75 -7.60 -18.97
N ALA A 79 -30.70 -7.43 -18.17
CA ALA A 79 -30.21 -8.43 -17.21
C ALA A 79 -31.14 -8.51 -15.99
N PRO A 80 -31.24 -9.66 -15.29
CA PRO A 80 -32.13 -9.81 -14.13
C PRO A 80 -31.77 -8.78 -13.04
N ASN A 81 -32.78 -8.01 -12.62
CA ASN A 81 -32.75 -6.98 -11.58
C ASN A 81 -31.60 -5.96 -11.67
N HIS A 82 -31.74 -5.01 -12.60
CA HIS A 82 -30.90 -3.81 -12.72
C HIS A 82 -30.72 -3.04 -11.40
N VAL A 83 -31.71 -3.04 -10.50
CA VAL A 83 -31.67 -2.30 -9.22
C VAL A 83 -30.64 -2.89 -8.24
N TYR A 84 -30.62 -4.21 -8.06
CA TYR A 84 -29.64 -4.89 -7.19
C TYR A 84 -28.21 -4.80 -7.76
N SER A 85 -28.08 -4.92 -9.09
CA SER A 85 -26.80 -4.76 -9.77
C SER A 85 -26.23 -3.34 -9.71
N GLN A 86 -27.06 -2.31 -9.58
CA GLN A 86 -26.60 -0.92 -9.51
C GLN A 86 -26.13 -0.54 -8.10
N ALA A 87 -26.79 -1.05 -7.06
CA ALA A 87 -26.36 -0.87 -5.67
C ALA A 87 -24.99 -1.53 -5.41
N GLU A 88 -24.81 -2.80 -5.77
CA GLU A 88 -23.52 -3.50 -5.61
C GLU A 88 -22.38 -2.87 -6.43
N LYS A 89 -22.68 -2.31 -7.61
CA LYS A 89 -21.67 -1.60 -8.42
C LYS A 89 -21.23 -0.30 -7.75
N ARG A 90 -22.17 0.46 -7.18
CA ARG A 90 -21.85 1.68 -6.42
C ARG A 90 -21.00 1.36 -5.18
N ASP A 91 -21.31 0.27 -4.48
CA ASP A 91 -20.52 -0.15 -3.31
C ASP A 91 -19.10 -0.59 -3.70
N PHE A 92 -18.94 -1.23 -4.87
CA PHE A 92 -17.62 -1.57 -5.40
C PHE A 92 -16.84 -0.33 -5.85
N ASP A 93 -17.47 0.57 -6.63
CA ASP A 93 -16.83 1.78 -7.13
C ASP A 93 -16.37 2.68 -5.98
N THR A 94 -17.19 2.83 -4.94
CA THR A 94 -16.82 3.59 -3.72
C THR A 94 -15.69 2.92 -2.93
N ARG A 95 -15.67 1.59 -2.82
CA ARG A 95 -14.56 0.86 -2.19
C ARG A 95 -13.25 1.05 -2.94
N VAL A 96 -13.28 0.93 -4.27
CA VAL A 96 -12.09 1.14 -5.13
C VAL A 96 -11.60 2.59 -5.00
N GLU A 97 -12.51 3.56 -5.02
CA GLU A 97 -12.15 4.98 -4.87
C GLU A 97 -11.50 5.26 -3.50
N MET A 98 -12.02 4.67 -2.42
CA MET A 98 -11.40 4.76 -1.09
C MET A 98 -10.01 4.11 -1.05
N GLU A 99 -9.81 2.95 -1.68
CA GLU A 99 -8.49 2.30 -1.73
C GLU A 99 -7.48 3.13 -2.52
N VAL A 100 -7.89 3.71 -3.66
CA VAL A 100 -7.03 4.61 -4.45
C VAL A 100 -6.65 5.86 -3.66
N GLN A 101 -7.59 6.47 -2.94
CA GLN A 101 -7.29 7.61 -2.08
C GLN A 101 -6.35 7.23 -0.94
N LYS A 102 -6.56 6.07 -0.30
CA LYS A 102 -5.70 5.56 0.76
C LYS A 102 -4.26 5.32 0.26
N ALA A 103 -4.11 4.68 -0.89
CA ALA A 103 -2.80 4.44 -1.51
C ALA A 103 -2.11 5.76 -1.87
N THR A 104 -2.85 6.72 -2.44
CA THR A 104 -2.32 8.04 -2.80
C THR A 104 -1.85 8.82 -1.57
N SER A 105 -2.63 8.80 -0.48
CA SER A 105 -2.26 9.44 0.78
C SER A 105 -1.04 8.78 1.41
N ALA A 106 -0.97 7.45 1.43
CA ALA A 106 0.19 6.71 1.92
C ALA A 106 1.46 7.08 1.17
N MET A 107 1.40 7.13 -0.17
CA MET A 107 2.54 7.51 -1.00
C MET A 107 2.98 8.96 -0.76
N LYS A 108 2.02 9.88 -0.56
CA LYS A 108 2.33 11.27 -0.20
C LYS A 108 3.05 11.34 1.15
N ILE A 109 2.56 10.61 2.15
CA ILE A 109 3.17 10.57 3.50
C ILE A 109 4.60 10.03 3.40
N GLU A 110 4.78 8.87 2.76
CA GLU A 110 6.10 8.26 2.58
C GLU A 110 7.09 9.21 1.89
N MET A 111 6.65 9.91 0.85
CA MET A 111 7.48 10.88 0.15
C MET A 111 7.83 12.10 1.01
N THR A 112 6.89 12.56 1.84
CA THR A 112 7.15 13.67 2.78
C THR A 112 8.11 13.29 3.90
N GLU A 113 8.02 12.06 4.45
CA GLU A 113 8.95 11.55 5.45
C GLU A 113 10.36 11.43 4.88
N LYS A 114 10.51 10.86 3.68
CA LYS A 114 11.81 10.77 3.00
C LYS A 114 12.44 12.14 2.76
N MET A 115 11.65 13.14 2.38
CA MET A 115 12.13 14.51 2.21
C MET A 115 12.58 15.14 3.54
N TYR A 116 11.86 14.87 4.63
CA TYR A 116 12.22 15.37 5.96
C TYR A 116 13.52 14.75 6.47
N GLU A 117 13.68 13.43 6.34
CA GLU A 117 14.92 12.75 6.73
C GLU A 117 16.11 13.20 5.87
N ALA A 118 15.95 13.32 4.55
CA ALA A 118 17.02 13.84 3.69
C ALA A 118 17.45 15.27 4.09
N LYS A 119 16.49 16.11 4.47
CA LYS A 119 16.78 17.47 4.94
C LYS A 119 17.54 17.47 6.26
N LYS A 120 17.15 16.59 7.20
CA LYS A 120 17.81 16.43 8.49
C LYS A 120 19.24 15.92 8.33
N GLU A 121 19.48 14.99 7.41
CA GLU A 121 20.82 14.50 7.08
C GLU A 121 21.70 15.59 6.47
N MET A 122 21.16 16.41 5.54
CA MET A 122 21.88 17.57 5.01
C MET A 122 22.29 18.55 6.11
N GLU A 123 21.37 18.89 7.01
CA GLU A 123 21.64 19.82 8.11
C GLU A 123 22.70 19.28 9.08
N ALA A 124 22.70 17.96 9.33
CA ALA A 124 23.73 17.31 10.12
C ALA A 124 25.11 17.31 9.41
N MET A 125 25.14 17.14 8.09
CA MET A 125 26.38 17.22 7.31
C MET A 125 26.93 18.65 7.26
N ASP A 126 26.08 19.64 7.05
CA ASP A 126 26.47 21.06 7.05
C ASP A 126 27.05 21.48 8.41
N LYS A 127 26.44 21.01 9.51
CA LYS A 127 26.97 21.23 10.85
C LYS A 127 28.37 20.62 11.03
N LYS A 128 28.56 19.37 10.63
CA LYS A 128 29.89 18.72 10.69
C LYS A 128 30.93 19.43 9.83
N LEU A 129 30.52 19.96 8.68
CA LEU A 129 31.41 20.72 7.80
C LEU A 129 31.86 22.03 8.46
N LEU A 130 30.95 22.73 9.14
CA LEU A 130 31.29 23.94 9.90
C LEU A 130 32.26 23.65 11.04
N GLU A 131 32.02 22.61 11.84
CA GLU A 131 32.91 22.18 12.93
C GLU A 131 34.31 21.83 12.39
N ALA A 132 34.40 21.03 11.32
CA ALA A 132 35.68 20.67 10.70
C ALA A 132 36.44 21.89 10.15
N LYS A 133 35.71 22.89 9.63
CA LYS A 133 36.31 24.13 9.12
C LYS A 133 36.85 25.01 10.25
N GLU A 134 36.17 25.05 11.39
CA GLU A 134 36.63 25.78 12.57
C GLU A 134 37.89 25.11 13.16
N GLU A 135 37.88 23.79 13.30
CA GLU A 135 39.04 23.01 13.76
C GLU A 135 40.26 23.18 12.82
N ALA A 136 40.04 23.16 11.50
CA ALA A 136 41.10 23.42 10.53
C ALA A 136 41.69 24.84 10.65
N LYS A 137 40.84 25.83 10.94
CA LYS A 137 41.28 27.21 11.16
C LYS A 137 42.10 27.33 12.43
N GLU A 138 41.64 26.73 13.53
CA GLU A 138 42.37 26.73 14.81
C GLU A 138 43.73 26.05 14.69
N ASN A 139 43.78 24.90 14.01
CA ASN A 139 45.03 24.19 13.73
C ASN A 139 46.01 25.04 12.92
N ASN A 140 45.52 25.79 11.93
CA ASN A 140 46.35 26.69 11.15
C ASN A 140 46.89 27.85 12.00
N GLU A 141 46.04 28.47 12.84
CA GLU A 141 46.46 29.53 13.76
C GLU A 141 47.51 29.05 14.79
N VAL A 142 47.37 27.81 15.29
CA VAL A 142 48.36 27.19 16.17
C VAL A 142 49.69 26.96 15.45
N MET A 143 49.64 26.51 14.19
CA MET A 143 50.85 26.32 13.38
C MET A 143 51.59 27.63 13.14
N GLU A 144 50.88 28.70 12.76
CA GLU A 144 51.45 30.04 12.55
C GLU A 144 52.09 30.63 13.82
N ARG A 145 51.47 30.41 14.98
CA ARG A 145 52.05 30.80 16.27
C ARG A 145 53.37 30.08 16.55
N LYS A 146 53.41 28.75 16.40
CA LYS A 146 54.64 27.96 16.58
C LYS A 146 55.75 28.38 15.61
N LEU A 147 55.40 28.69 14.37
CA LEU A 147 56.34 29.17 13.35
C LEU A 147 56.92 30.55 13.72
N SER A 148 56.10 31.43 14.29
CA SER A 148 56.52 32.75 14.74
C SER A 148 57.40 32.69 15.98
N GLU A 149 57.06 31.82 16.94
CA GLU A 149 57.86 31.56 18.15
C GLU A 149 59.25 31.01 17.79
N ALA A 150 59.31 29.98 16.94
CA ALA A 150 60.60 29.43 16.48
C ALA A 150 61.45 30.44 15.70
N LYS A 151 60.84 31.39 14.98
CA LYS A 151 61.56 32.50 14.33
C LYS A 151 62.13 33.48 15.35
N MET A 152 61.36 33.83 16.39
CA MET A 152 61.82 34.66 17.50
C MET A 152 63.00 34.02 18.23
N ASP A 153 62.92 32.72 18.55
CA ASP A 153 63.99 31.97 19.22
C ASP A 153 65.29 31.98 18.39
N MET A 154 65.18 31.84 17.06
CA MET A 154 66.32 31.92 16.16
C MET A 154 66.94 33.33 16.14
N GLU A 155 66.13 34.39 16.13
CA GLU A 155 66.62 35.78 16.21
C GLU A 155 67.31 36.06 17.55
N GLU A 156 66.77 35.56 18.66
CA GLU A 156 67.37 35.70 19.99
C GLU A 156 68.73 34.99 20.08
N ILE A 157 68.82 33.75 19.61
CA ILE A 157 70.09 33.00 19.53
C ILE A 157 71.11 33.75 18.66
N THR A 158 70.67 34.38 17.58
CA THR A 158 71.56 35.14 16.68
C THR A 158 72.04 36.43 17.35
N ALA A 159 71.16 37.14 18.05
CA ALA A 159 71.49 38.35 18.79
C ALA A 159 72.52 38.09 19.91
N ASP A 160 72.36 37.00 20.67
CA ASP A 160 73.31 36.62 21.72
C ASP A 160 74.69 36.27 21.16
N LYS A 161 74.78 35.51 20.07
CA LYS A 161 76.05 35.20 19.41
C LYS A 161 76.77 36.43 18.85
N VAL A 162 76.03 37.39 18.30
CA VAL A 162 76.59 38.67 17.84
C VAL A 162 77.14 39.47 19.03
N LYS A 163 76.44 39.46 20.18
CA LYS A 163 76.85 40.17 21.38
C LYS A 163 78.09 39.57 22.04
N GLU A 164 78.20 38.25 22.10
CA GLU A 164 79.42 37.53 22.54
C GLU A 164 80.62 37.81 21.62
N GLY A 165 80.40 37.81 20.29
CA GLY A 165 81.44 38.12 19.32
C GLY A 165 81.97 39.56 19.44
N ILE A 166 81.12 40.51 19.82
CA ILE A 166 81.51 41.91 20.07
C ILE A 166 82.29 42.06 21.39
N GLN A 167 82.00 41.25 22.42
CA GLN A 167 82.72 41.28 23.70
C GLN A 167 84.12 40.64 23.65
N HIS A 168 84.42 39.85 22.61
CA HIS A 168 85.72 39.20 22.42
C HIS A 168 86.66 39.92 21.41
N MET A 169 86.26 41.08 20.87
CA MET A 169 87.12 42.01 20.13
C MET A 169 87.67 43.11 21.04
#